data_AF-A0A450XLB2-F1
#
_entry.id   AF-A0A450XLB2-F1
#
_cell.length_a   1.000
_cell.length_b   1.000
_cell.length_c   1.000
_cell.angle_alpha   90.00
_cell.angle_beta   90.00
_cell.angle_gamma   90.00
#
_symmetry.space_group_name_H-M   'P 1'
#
loop_
_entity.id
_entity.type
_entity.pdbx_description
1 polymer ?
#
loop_
_entity_poly.entity_id
_entity_poly.type
_entity_poly.pdbx_seq_one_letter_code
_entity_poly.pdbx_strand_id
1 'polypeptide(L)'
;MAVVQLNNKSLLLHLRPPAFPRLPRPFRCQPRQRTSPHPRRRHRRRVLGIQPGRALADLHLDYETVQPYPATLESSATEPAHYRAEKMKYAKRKENGKAVKDRATIHYNHRITVSDIPLEAYRYVVNGKSAIDWVMERQCVKIDKASGIGNDANDWAIQTMGNPKYPLELLLRIITVSLKTMEIADNLPRLDMQ
;
A
#
# COMPACT_ATOMS: atom_id res chain seq x y z
N MET A 1 1.36 -27.04 46.34
CA MET A 1 1.78 -28.29 47.00
C MET A 1 2.00 -29.32 45.90
N ALA A 2 3.22 -29.82 45.75
CA ALA A 2 3.48 -31.01 44.94
C ALA A 2 4.28 -31.96 45.83
N VAL A 3 3.69 -33.11 46.13
CA VAL A 3 4.32 -34.17 46.94
C VAL A 3 4.90 -35.17 45.95
N VAL A 4 6.22 -35.31 45.93
CA VAL A 4 6.92 -36.39 45.22
C VAL A 4 7.52 -37.30 46.30
N GLN A 5 7.09 -38.56 46.32
CA GLN A 5 7.59 -39.58 47.25
C GLN A 5 8.59 -40.48 46.52
N LEU A 6 9.85 -40.49 46.98
CA LEU A 6 10.83 -41.52 46.66
C LEU A 6 11.51 -41.97 47.97
N ASN A 7 11.42 -43.28 48.23
CA ASN A 7 12.26 -44.10 49.10
C ASN A 7 12.53 -43.62 50.55
N ASN A 8 11.58 -43.92 51.44
CA ASN A 8 11.80 -44.35 52.84
C ASN A 8 12.85 -43.62 53.70
N LYS A 9 13.04 -42.31 53.52
CA LYS A 9 13.65 -41.41 54.51
C LYS A 9 12.95 -40.04 54.45
N SER A 10 12.22 -39.67 55.49
CA SER A 10 11.70 -38.30 55.65
C SER A 10 12.88 -37.35 55.92
N LEU A 11 13.20 -36.49 54.96
CA LEU A 11 14.08 -35.34 55.18
C LEU A 11 13.27 -34.06 54.96
N LEU A 12 13.07 -33.28 56.02
CA LEU A 12 12.37 -32.02 55.99
C LEU A 12 13.32 -30.92 55.48
N LEU A 13 13.36 -30.69 54.17
CA LEU A 13 14.11 -29.58 53.59
C LEU A 13 13.26 -28.30 53.62
N HIS A 14 13.58 -27.41 54.56
CA HIS A 14 13.09 -26.02 54.55
C HIS A 14 13.70 -25.27 53.36
N LEU A 15 13.00 -25.26 52.23
CA LEU A 15 13.29 -24.35 51.12
C LEU A 15 12.91 -22.93 51.56
N ARG A 16 13.91 -22.12 51.93
CA ARG A 16 13.73 -20.67 52.08
C ARG A 16 13.46 -20.07 50.69
N PRO A 17 12.39 -19.29 50.49
CA PRO A 17 12.16 -18.61 49.22
C PRO A 17 13.28 -17.60 48.94
N PRO A 18 13.68 -17.41 47.67
CA PRO A 18 14.67 -16.41 47.32
C PRO A 18 14.16 -15.00 47.65
N ALA A 19 15.04 -14.15 48.18
CA ALA A 19 14.73 -12.76 48.48
C ALA A 19 14.43 -11.99 47.19
N PHE A 20 13.19 -11.52 47.04
CA PHE A 20 12.82 -10.58 45.98
C PHE A 20 13.46 -9.21 46.27
N PRO A 21 14.21 -8.60 45.34
CA PRO A 21 14.65 -7.22 45.49
C PRO A 21 13.43 -6.29 45.47
N ARG A 22 13.40 -5.32 46.38
CA ARG A 22 12.33 -4.31 46.46
C ARG A 22 12.30 -3.50 45.17
N LEU A 23 11.14 -3.47 44.51
CA LEU A 23 10.88 -2.57 43.38
C LEU A 23 11.10 -1.12 43.84
N PRO A 24 11.75 -0.27 43.02
CA PRO A 24 11.85 1.15 43.33
C PRO A 24 10.44 1.77 43.38
N ARG A 25 10.24 2.69 44.33
CA ARG A 25 8.99 3.43 44.52
C ARG A 25 8.56 4.09 43.21
N PRO A 26 7.24 4.25 42.95
CA PRO A 26 6.76 4.92 41.75
C PRO A 26 7.38 6.32 41.67
N PHE A 27 7.95 6.64 40.51
CA PHE A 27 8.44 7.97 40.22
C PHE A 27 7.32 8.98 40.43
N ARG A 28 7.50 9.86 41.42
CA ARG A 28 6.68 11.04 41.60
C ARG A 28 6.81 11.87 40.32
N CYS A 29 5.73 12.00 39.54
CA CYS A 29 5.71 12.90 38.38
C CYS A 29 6.12 14.30 38.84
N GLN A 30 7.34 14.71 38.49
CA GLN A 30 7.70 16.11 38.57
C GLN A 30 6.88 16.86 37.50
N PRO A 31 6.29 18.03 37.82
CA PRO A 31 5.60 18.84 36.82
C PRO A 31 6.60 19.15 35.71
N ARG A 32 6.31 18.64 34.51
CA ARG A 32 7.12 18.85 33.32
C ARG A 32 7.23 20.35 33.11
N GLN A 33 8.43 20.91 33.23
CA GLN A 33 8.69 22.28 32.79
C GLN A 33 8.24 22.35 31.33
N ARG A 34 7.27 23.21 31.04
CA ARG A 34 6.77 23.45 29.69
C ARG A 34 7.94 23.98 28.88
N THR A 35 8.59 23.11 28.13
CA THR A 35 9.48 23.55 27.06
C THR A 35 8.65 24.40 26.09
N SER A 36 9.32 25.44 25.61
CA SER A 36 8.80 26.63 24.93
C SER A 36 7.55 26.42 24.07
N PRO A 37 6.63 27.39 24.04
CA PRO A 37 5.48 27.30 23.17
C PRO A 37 5.98 27.16 21.73
N HIS A 38 5.72 26.01 21.13
CA HIS A 38 5.78 25.88 19.67
C HIS A 38 4.95 27.04 19.12
N PRO A 39 5.49 27.91 18.24
CA PRO A 39 4.79 29.10 17.82
C PRO A 39 3.52 28.66 17.10
N ARG A 40 2.38 28.71 17.81
CA ARG A 40 1.07 28.70 17.19
C ARG A 40 0.93 30.05 16.51
N ARG A 41 1.49 30.17 15.30
CA ARG A 41 1.23 31.28 14.39
C ARG A 41 -0.28 31.31 14.15
N ARG A 42 -1.02 32.10 14.94
CA ARG A 42 -2.34 32.61 14.57
C ARG A 42 -2.11 33.65 13.46
N HIS A 43 -1.71 33.17 12.30
CA HIS A 43 -1.97 33.92 11.08
C HIS A 43 -3.39 33.59 10.67
N ARG A 44 -4.19 34.62 10.39
CA ARG A 44 -5.41 34.51 9.60
C ARG A 44 -5.08 33.61 8.41
N ARG A 45 -5.48 32.33 8.46
CA ARG A 45 -5.35 31.43 7.33
C ARG A 45 -6.22 32.03 6.24
N ARG A 46 -5.60 32.64 5.23
CA ARG A 46 -6.19 32.56 3.89
C ARG A 46 -6.25 31.07 3.61
N VAL A 47 -7.45 30.52 3.64
CA VAL A 47 -7.71 29.08 3.52
C VAL A 47 -7.57 28.68 2.04
N LEU A 48 -6.44 29.01 1.42
CA LEU A 48 -6.17 28.76 0.00
C LEU A 48 -5.80 27.29 -0.27
N GLY A 49 -5.50 26.50 0.77
CA GLY A 49 -5.09 25.10 0.65
C GLY A 49 -6.19 24.04 0.89
N ILE A 50 -7.42 24.42 1.28
CA ILE A 50 -8.46 23.40 1.55
C ILE A 50 -9.00 22.78 0.26
N GLN A 51 -9.11 23.54 -0.83
CA GLN A 51 -9.68 23.03 -2.07
C GLN A 51 -8.84 21.91 -2.72
N PRO A 52 -7.53 22.09 -3.00
CA PRO A 52 -6.73 21.03 -3.60
C PRO A 52 -6.48 19.86 -2.63
N GLY A 53 -6.34 20.13 -1.33
CA GLY A 53 -6.19 19.08 -0.33
C GLY A 53 -7.42 18.19 -0.21
N ARG A 54 -8.63 18.77 -0.28
CA ARG A 54 -9.89 18.02 -0.27
C ARG A 54 -10.11 17.25 -1.57
N ALA A 55 -9.83 17.87 -2.72
CA ALA A 55 -9.89 17.19 -4.01
C ALA A 55 -8.97 15.96 -4.07
N LEU A 56 -7.75 16.07 -3.53
CA LEU A 56 -6.84 14.92 -3.40
C LEU A 56 -7.39 13.85 -2.46
N ALA A 57 -7.95 14.24 -1.31
CA ALA A 57 -8.54 13.28 -0.37
C ALA A 57 -9.71 12.53 -1.01
N ASP A 58 -10.64 13.24 -1.63
CA ASP A 58 -11.81 12.64 -2.30
C ASP A 58 -11.35 11.68 -3.41
N LEU A 59 -10.38 12.08 -4.25
CA LEU A 59 -9.82 11.23 -5.30
C LEU A 59 -9.19 9.93 -4.77
N HIS A 60 -8.53 9.98 -3.61
CA HIS A 60 -7.80 8.83 -3.04
C HIS A 60 -8.65 7.96 -2.12
N LEU A 61 -9.77 8.47 -1.60
CA LEU A 61 -10.75 7.65 -0.89
C LEU A 61 -11.60 6.86 -1.89
N ASP A 62 -11.95 7.49 -3.02
CA ASP A 62 -12.83 6.92 -4.04
C ASP A 62 -12.08 6.39 -5.27
N TYR A 63 -10.80 6.00 -5.10
CA TYR A 63 -9.93 5.57 -6.21
C TYR A 63 -10.52 4.39 -6.99
N GLU A 64 -11.32 3.54 -6.34
CA GLU A 64 -11.98 2.39 -6.95
C GLU A 64 -13.20 2.77 -7.78
N THR A 65 -13.78 3.96 -7.63
CA THR A 65 -14.97 4.40 -8.37
C THR A 65 -14.66 5.42 -9.45
N VAL A 66 -13.40 5.86 -9.55
CA VAL A 66 -12.94 6.77 -10.62
C VAL A 66 -13.19 6.13 -11.99
N GLN A 67 -13.49 6.97 -12.99
CA GLN A 67 -13.62 6.52 -14.37
C GLN A 67 -12.31 5.88 -14.88
N PRO A 68 -12.35 4.65 -15.40
CA PRO A 68 -11.18 3.99 -15.98
C PRO A 68 -10.55 4.85 -17.09
N TYR A 69 -9.21 4.85 -17.16
CA TYR A 69 -8.51 5.53 -18.24
C TYR A 69 -8.84 4.89 -19.59
N PRO A 70 -9.14 5.67 -20.65
CA PRO A 70 -9.48 5.15 -21.97
C PRO A 70 -8.22 4.69 -22.74
N ALA A 71 -7.50 3.71 -22.17
CA ALA A 71 -6.37 3.06 -22.82
C ALA A 71 -6.83 2.19 -23.99
N THR A 72 -5.92 1.98 -24.94
CA THR A 72 -6.11 0.99 -26.01
C THR A 72 -5.99 -0.40 -25.39
N LEU A 73 -7.07 -1.18 -25.47
CA LEU A 73 -7.15 -2.53 -24.92
C LEU A 73 -7.19 -3.57 -26.04
N GLU A 74 -6.07 -4.24 -26.26
CA GLU A 74 -6.00 -5.40 -27.14
C GLU A 74 -6.35 -6.65 -26.32
N SER A 75 -7.52 -7.23 -26.57
CA SER A 75 -8.05 -8.34 -25.79
C SER A 75 -8.66 -9.42 -26.66
N SER A 76 -8.23 -10.66 -26.47
CA SER A 76 -8.91 -11.87 -26.97
C SER A 76 -9.78 -12.55 -25.90
N ALA A 77 -10.08 -11.83 -24.81
CA ALA A 77 -10.81 -12.37 -23.66
C ALA A 77 -12.34 -12.36 -23.84
N THR A 78 -12.92 -13.51 -24.16
CA THR A 78 -14.38 -13.70 -24.27
C THR A 78 -15.08 -14.03 -22.94
N GLU A 79 -14.48 -14.91 -22.13
CA GLU A 79 -15.08 -15.42 -20.89
C GLU A 79 -14.57 -14.68 -19.64
N PRO A 80 -15.32 -14.69 -18.53
CA PRO A 80 -14.91 -14.04 -17.28
C PRO A 80 -13.59 -14.59 -16.71
N ALA A 81 -13.32 -15.89 -16.89
CA ALA A 81 -12.08 -16.53 -16.45
C ALA A 81 -10.83 -15.97 -17.16
N HIS A 82 -10.97 -15.43 -18.37
CA HIS A 82 -9.87 -14.85 -19.13
C HIS A 82 -9.35 -13.53 -18.56
N TYR A 83 -10.07 -12.92 -17.60
CA TYR A 83 -9.65 -11.69 -16.91
C TYR A 83 -8.80 -11.96 -15.66
N ARG A 84 -8.48 -13.22 -15.37
CA ARG A 84 -7.59 -13.57 -14.26
C ARG A 84 -6.21 -12.94 -14.42
N ALA A 85 -5.76 -12.23 -13.38
CA ALA A 85 -4.44 -11.62 -13.28
C ALA A 85 -3.44 -12.64 -12.71
N GLU A 86 -2.55 -13.14 -13.56
CA GLU A 86 -1.44 -14.00 -13.12
C GLU A 86 -0.27 -13.15 -12.64
N LYS A 87 0.34 -12.40 -13.56
CA LYS A 87 1.47 -11.51 -13.30
C LYS A 87 1.62 -10.49 -14.43
N MET A 88 1.31 -9.24 -14.13
CA MET A 88 1.45 -8.14 -15.08
C MET A 88 2.93 -7.83 -15.34
N LYS A 89 3.25 -7.46 -16.59
CA LYS A 89 4.62 -7.12 -16.99
C LYS A 89 4.62 -5.98 -18.00
N TYR A 90 5.59 -5.08 -17.87
CA TYR A 90 5.87 -4.11 -18.93
C TYR A 90 6.34 -4.81 -20.20
N ALA A 91 5.95 -4.26 -21.34
CA ALA A 91 6.55 -4.63 -22.61
C ALA A 91 8.06 -4.30 -22.60
N LYS A 92 8.81 -4.92 -23.50
CA LYS A 92 10.23 -4.66 -23.66
C LYS A 92 10.47 -4.02 -25.02
N ARG A 93 11.11 -2.86 -25.03
CA ARG A 93 11.56 -2.18 -26.23
C ARG A 93 13.08 -2.30 -26.35
N LYS A 94 13.59 -2.39 -27.58
CA LYS A 94 15.03 -2.28 -27.83
C LYS A 94 15.39 -0.81 -27.99
N GLU A 95 16.29 -0.33 -27.14
CA GLU A 95 16.87 0.99 -27.24
C GLU A 95 18.39 0.82 -27.24
N ASN A 96 19.06 1.27 -28.31
CA ASN A 96 20.52 1.15 -28.49
C ASN A 96 21.06 -0.28 -28.25
N GLY A 97 20.34 -1.29 -28.76
CA GLY A 97 20.72 -2.70 -28.62
C GLY A 97 20.45 -3.31 -27.23
N LYS A 98 19.96 -2.54 -26.26
CA LYS A 98 19.59 -3.02 -24.92
C LYS A 98 18.07 -3.12 -24.77
N ALA A 99 17.61 -4.14 -24.02
CA ALA A 99 16.20 -4.29 -23.70
C ALA A 99 15.83 -3.37 -22.54
N VAL A 100 15.04 -2.33 -22.84
CA VAL A 100 14.50 -1.36 -21.87
C VAL A 100 13.02 -1.65 -21.64
N LYS A 101 12.52 -1.35 -20.44
CA LYS A 101 11.10 -1.49 -20.12
C LYS A 101 10.30 -0.41 -20.84
N ASP A 102 9.34 -0.82 -21.64
CA ASP A 102 8.38 0.08 -22.27
C ASP A 102 7.21 0.30 -21.31
N ARG A 103 7.14 1.51 -20.75
CA ARG A 103 6.10 1.92 -19.80
C ARG A 103 4.80 2.34 -20.48
N ALA A 104 4.78 2.48 -21.82
CA ALA A 104 3.56 2.76 -22.55
C ALA A 104 2.64 1.54 -22.66
N THR A 105 3.19 0.34 -22.48
CA THR A 105 2.46 -0.92 -22.70
C THR A 105 2.65 -1.89 -21.52
N ILE A 106 1.53 -2.37 -20.99
CA ILE A 106 1.47 -3.39 -19.93
C ILE A 106 0.77 -4.63 -20.47
N HIS A 107 1.47 -5.76 -20.45
CA HIS A 107 0.88 -7.08 -20.63
C HIS A 107 0.23 -7.50 -19.33
N TYR A 108 -1.10 -7.51 -19.29
CA TYR A 108 -1.88 -7.90 -18.12
C TYR A 108 -1.83 -9.42 -17.92
N ASN A 109 -2.11 -10.17 -18.99
CA ASN A 109 -1.97 -11.61 -19.07
C ASN A 109 -1.65 -12.04 -20.52
N HIS A 110 -1.71 -13.34 -20.84
CA HIS A 110 -1.42 -13.83 -22.19
C HIS A 110 -2.46 -13.44 -23.25
N ARG A 111 -3.59 -12.85 -22.86
CA ARG A 111 -4.72 -12.50 -23.74
C ARG A 111 -5.00 -11.01 -23.84
N ILE A 112 -4.61 -10.25 -22.81
CA ILE A 112 -4.96 -8.86 -22.62
C ILE A 112 -3.67 -8.03 -22.53
N THR A 113 -3.55 -7.05 -23.41
CA THR A 113 -2.50 -6.04 -23.41
C THR A 113 -3.13 -4.66 -23.36
N VAL A 114 -2.62 -3.82 -22.46
CA VAL A 114 -3.02 -2.42 -22.31
C VAL A 114 -1.90 -1.56 -22.91
N SER A 115 -2.22 -0.77 -23.93
CA SER A 115 -1.31 0.16 -24.61
C SER A 115 -1.77 1.61 -24.45
N ASP A 116 -0.94 2.54 -24.92
CA ASP A 116 -1.19 3.99 -24.87
C ASP A 116 -1.31 4.57 -23.45
N ILE A 117 -0.53 4.02 -22.52
CA ILE A 117 -0.43 4.53 -21.15
C ILE A 117 0.51 5.75 -21.14
N PRO A 118 0.04 6.93 -20.71
CA PRO A 118 0.87 8.13 -20.66
C PRO A 118 1.99 7.99 -19.63
N LEU A 119 3.22 8.34 -20.04
CA LEU A 119 4.40 8.24 -19.16
C LEU A 119 4.29 9.12 -17.91
N GLU A 120 3.51 10.19 -17.99
CA GLU A 120 3.22 11.11 -16.88
C GLU A 120 2.51 10.42 -15.71
N ALA A 121 1.71 9.38 -15.96
CA ALA A 121 1.03 8.64 -14.91
C ALA A 121 2.01 7.96 -13.93
N TYR A 122 3.24 7.68 -14.37
CA TYR A 122 4.28 7.12 -13.50
C TYR A 122 4.96 8.14 -12.59
N ARG A 123 4.72 9.46 -12.77
CA ARG A 123 5.23 10.52 -11.88
C ARG A 123 4.61 10.40 -10.48
N TYR A 124 3.41 9.86 -10.36
CA TYR A 124 2.77 9.66 -9.07
C TYR A 124 3.40 8.48 -8.32
N VAL A 125 4.27 8.81 -7.36
CA VAL A 125 5.08 7.86 -6.59
C VAL A 125 4.63 7.84 -5.14
N VAL A 126 4.35 6.63 -4.64
CA VAL A 126 4.00 6.36 -3.25
C VAL A 126 5.02 5.40 -2.68
N ASN A 127 5.70 5.78 -1.60
CA ASN A 127 6.69 4.93 -0.93
C ASN A 127 7.78 4.37 -1.87
N GLY A 128 8.28 5.20 -2.79
CA GLY A 128 9.39 4.88 -3.69
C GLY A 128 9.03 4.06 -4.95
N LYS A 129 7.75 3.72 -5.17
CA LYS A 129 7.26 3.08 -6.41
C LYS A 129 6.09 3.86 -6.99
N SER A 130 5.89 3.79 -8.31
CA SER A 130 4.70 4.40 -8.92
C SER A 130 3.43 3.70 -8.43
N ALA A 131 2.31 4.41 -8.40
CA ALA A 131 1.02 3.80 -8.03
C ALA A 131 0.66 2.62 -8.96
N ILE A 132 1.02 2.72 -10.25
CA ILE A 132 0.84 1.65 -11.24
C ILE A 132 1.71 0.42 -10.88
N ASP A 133 2.97 0.62 -10.49
CA ASP A 133 3.85 -0.48 -10.06
C ASP A 133 3.29 -1.21 -8.83
N TRP A 134 2.67 -0.48 -7.90
CA TRP A 134 2.01 -1.09 -6.73
C TRP A 134 0.87 -2.02 -7.14
N VAL A 135 0.03 -1.61 -8.09
CA VAL A 135 -1.07 -2.44 -8.60
C VAL A 135 -0.51 -3.69 -9.28
N MET A 136 0.45 -3.53 -10.20
CA MET A 136 1.06 -4.67 -10.91
C MET A 136 1.71 -5.67 -9.96
N GLU A 137 2.27 -5.20 -8.85
CA GLU A 137 2.90 -6.06 -7.85
C GLU A 137 1.91 -6.73 -6.90
N ARG A 138 0.80 -6.07 -6.56
CA ARG A 138 -0.18 -6.58 -5.59
C ARG A 138 -1.26 -7.43 -6.24
N GLN A 139 -1.70 -7.07 -7.44
CA GLN A 139 -2.71 -7.77 -8.24
C GLN A 139 -2.06 -8.90 -9.04
N CYS A 140 -1.50 -9.88 -8.33
CA CYS A 140 -0.92 -11.06 -8.93
C CYS A 140 -1.04 -12.27 -7.99
N VAL A 141 -0.93 -13.47 -8.55
CA VAL A 141 -0.89 -14.69 -7.76
C VAL A 141 0.53 -14.86 -7.19
N LYS A 142 0.64 -14.90 -5.87
CA LYS A 142 1.91 -15.08 -5.15
C LYS A 142 1.79 -16.20 -4.15
N ILE A 143 2.82 -17.04 -4.08
CA ILE A 143 2.93 -18.07 -3.04
C ILE A 143 4.14 -17.69 -2.19
N ASP A 144 3.92 -17.53 -0.88
CA ASP A 144 5.03 -17.35 0.04
C ASP A 144 5.78 -18.68 0.22
N LYS A 145 7.10 -18.65 0.02
CA LYS A 145 7.92 -19.87 0.08
C LYS A 145 8.15 -20.35 1.52
N ALA A 146 8.12 -19.43 2.49
CA ALA A 146 8.36 -19.75 3.87
C ALA A 146 7.14 -20.42 4.52
N SER A 147 5.94 -19.87 4.28
CA SER A 147 4.68 -20.40 4.83
C SER A 147 3.94 -21.36 3.91
N GLY A 148 4.21 -21.34 2.60
CA GLY A 148 3.44 -22.08 1.60
C GLY A 148 2.06 -21.49 1.30
N ILE A 149 1.71 -20.35 1.91
CA ILE A 149 0.39 -19.74 1.76
C ILE A 149 0.32 -18.98 0.43
N GLY A 150 -0.67 -19.35 -0.39
CA GLY A 150 -1.02 -18.65 -1.63
C GLY A 150 -1.86 -17.41 -1.35
N ASN A 151 -1.47 -16.29 -1.92
CA ASN A 151 -2.24 -15.07 -2.01
C ASN A 151 -2.67 -14.89 -3.48
N ASP A 152 -3.97 -15.10 -3.72
CA ASP A 152 -4.60 -14.89 -5.02
C ASP A 152 -5.54 -13.67 -4.96
N ALA A 153 -5.12 -12.57 -5.59
CA ALA A 153 -5.92 -11.35 -5.64
C ALA A 153 -7.23 -11.53 -6.43
N ASN A 154 -7.32 -12.53 -7.31
CA ASN A 154 -8.51 -12.78 -8.13
C ASN A 154 -9.67 -13.36 -7.31
N ASP A 155 -9.37 -14.05 -6.21
CA ASP A 155 -10.41 -14.63 -5.35
C ASP A 155 -11.29 -13.53 -4.74
N TRP A 156 -10.67 -12.41 -4.32
CA TRP A 156 -11.42 -11.27 -3.80
C TRP A 156 -12.29 -10.61 -4.86
N ALA A 157 -11.79 -10.47 -6.09
CA ALA A 157 -12.54 -9.94 -7.22
C ALA A 157 -13.80 -10.77 -7.54
N ILE A 158 -13.71 -12.10 -7.42
CA ILE A 158 -14.83 -13.01 -7.69
C ILE A 158 -15.78 -13.09 -6.49
N GLN A 159 -15.24 -13.31 -5.28
CA GLN A 159 -16.03 -13.65 -4.09
C GLN A 159 -16.63 -12.42 -3.41
N THR A 160 -15.89 -11.30 -3.36
CA THR A 160 -16.33 -10.10 -2.66
C THR A 160 -16.95 -9.08 -3.62
N MET A 161 -16.31 -8.84 -4.76
CA MET A 161 -16.77 -7.83 -5.71
C MET A 161 -17.75 -8.36 -6.76
N GLY A 162 -17.80 -9.68 -6.98
CA GLY A 162 -18.60 -10.27 -8.06
C GLY A 162 -18.19 -9.80 -9.47
N ASN A 163 -17.00 -9.22 -9.63
CA ASN A 163 -16.50 -8.69 -10.90
C ASN A 163 -15.12 -9.29 -11.25
N PRO A 164 -15.05 -10.30 -12.13
CA PRO A 164 -13.80 -10.89 -12.58
C PRO A 164 -12.87 -9.91 -13.32
N LYS A 165 -13.39 -8.80 -13.85
CA LYS A 165 -12.61 -7.74 -14.51
C LYS A 165 -12.03 -6.72 -13.53
N TYR A 166 -12.34 -6.83 -12.24
CA TYR A 166 -11.94 -5.86 -11.24
C TYR A 166 -10.43 -5.53 -11.26
N PRO A 167 -9.49 -6.50 -11.33
CA PRO A 167 -8.06 -6.15 -11.29
C PRO A 167 -7.61 -5.37 -12.54
N LEU A 168 -8.23 -5.62 -13.70
CA LEU A 168 -7.98 -4.86 -14.93
C LEU A 168 -8.56 -3.45 -14.83
N GLU A 169 -9.81 -3.32 -14.36
CA GLU A 169 -10.44 -2.02 -14.14
C GLU A 169 -9.65 -1.18 -13.13
N LEU A 170 -9.21 -1.80 -12.02
CA LEU A 170 -8.40 -1.13 -11.00
C LEU A 170 -7.11 -0.56 -11.59
N LEU A 171 -6.41 -1.31 -12.45
CA LEU A 171 -5.23 -0.81 -13.16
C LEU A 171 -5.56 0.45 -13.96
N LEU A 172 -6.64 0.43 -14.75
CA LEU A 172 -7.07 1.57 -15.56
C LEU A 172 -7.51 2.77 -14.70
N ARG A 173 -8.17 2.53 -13.57
CA ARG A 173 -8.58 3.58 -12.63
C ARG A 173 -7.38 4.25 -11.99
N ILE A 174 -6.38 3.46 -11.59
CA ILE A 174 -5.15 3.99 -10.98
C ILE A 174 -4.34 4.82 -11.96
N ILE A 175 -4.37 4.52 -13.26
CA ILE A 175 -3.79 5.40 -14.29
C ILE A 175 -4.48 6.78 -14.25
N THR A 176 -5.82 6.82 -14.26
CA THR A 176 -6.59 8.08 -14.14
C THR A 176 -6.29 8.82 -12.83
N VAL A 177 -6.29 8.12 -11.69
CA VAL A 177 -5.98 8.70 -10.38
C VAL A 177 -4.58 9.32 -10.38
N SER A 178 -3.61 8.64 -10.98
CA SER A 178 -2.24 9.14 -11.05
C SER A 178 -2.16 10.44 -11.85
N LEU A 179 -2.81 10.51 -13.02
CA LEU A 179 -2.85 11.70 -13.84
C LEU A 179 -3.55 12.87 -13.12
N LYS A 180 -4.74 12.63 -12.57
CA LYS A 180 -5.49 13.65 -11.81
C LYS A 180 -4.74 14.15 -10.58
N THR A 181 -4.01 13.25 -9.92
CA THR A 181 -3.18 13.62 -8.77
C THR A 181 -2.08 14.58 -9.20
N MET A 182 -1.40 14.28 -10.29
CA MET A 182 -0.36 15.16 -10.83
C MET A 182 -0.92 16.48 -11.33
N GLU A 183 -2.10 16.47 -11.96
CA GLU A 183 -2.82 17.69 -12.35
C GLU A 183 -3.09 18.59 -11.13
N ILE A 184 -3.59 18.05 -10.03
CA ILE A 184 -3.84 18.84 -8.82
C ILE A 184 -2.52 19.31 -8.20
N ALA A 185 -1.50 18.45 -8.14
CA ALA A 185 -0.21 18.77 -7.56
C ALA A 185 0.54 19.86 -8.33
N ASP A 186 0.53 19.80 -9.66
CA ASP A 186 1.20 20.77 -10.53
C ASP A 186 0.49 22.15 -10.49
N ASN A 187 -0.80 22.18 -10.15
CA ASN A 187 -1.59 23.41 -9.96
C ASN A 187 -1.49 24.01 -8.55
N LEU A 188 -0.72 23.43 -7.63
CA LEU A 188 -0.52 24.00 -6.30
C LEU A 188 0.27 25.32 -6.37
N PRO A 189 -0.10 26.35 -5.57
CA PRO A 189 0.67 27.58 -5.53
C PRO A 189 2.08 27.31 -5.03
N ARG A 190 3.05 28.07 -5.55
CA ARG A 190 4.43 28.01 -5.06
C ARG A 190 4.45 28.31 -3.56
N LEU A 191 5.28 27.55 -2.85
CA LEU A 191 5.48 27.76 -1.43
C LEU A 191 6.32 29.03 -1.22
N ASP A 192 5.70 30.10 -0.77
CA ASP A 192 6.42 31.29 -0.31
C ASP A 192 6.95 31.03 1.10
N MET A 193 8.27 30.81 1.19
CA MET A 193 8.96 30.72 2.48
C MET A 193 9.30 32.13 2.95
N GLN A 194 8.54 32.63 3.92
CA GLN A 194 8.79 33.89 4.63
C GLN A 194 9.67 33.68 5.86
#